data_AF-A0A972RHB6-F1
#
_entry.id   AF-A0A972RHB6-F1
#
_cell.length_a   1.000
_cell.length_b   1.000
_cell.length_c   1.000
_cell.angle_alpha   90.00
_cell.angle_beta   90.00
_cell.angle_gamma   90.00
#
_symmetry.space_group_name_H-M   'P 1'
#
loop_
_entity.id
_entity.type
_entity.pdbx_description
1 polymer ?
#
loop_
_entity_poly.entity_id
_entity_poly.type
_entity_poly.pdbx_seq_one_letter_code
_entity_poly.pdbx_strand_id
1 'polypeptide(L)'
;MNIETIKKFLLLLFISIVVVSCSGKKEIQHDVYDPKAYLLKAEQLIEDEEYEEARKLLLEVKNRDYSQKYAPIAQLKIAESLARDNQFEEAIKEYRRFLRLYPDHAQAPYAQYQIALIYYRQIEGPDKGAGGARRALKEFQRLLRDYPRNPYREAVELRIKKCKNLIAAYELMVAKYYYGKGSYHAA
;
A
#
# COMPACT_ATOMS: atom_id res chain seq x y z
N MET A 1 -71.30 12.44 2.04
CA MET A 1 -70.23 11.62 2.65
C MET A 1 -69.96 12.19 4.05
N ASN A 2 -70.20 11.42 5.11
CA ASN A 2 -70.31 11.96 6.47
C ASN A 2 -68.91 12.26 7.07
N ILE A 3 -68.76 13.38 7.78
CA ILE A 3 -67.49 13.77 8.43
C ILE A 3 -67.00 12.68 9.40
N GLU A 4 -67.92 12.00 10.07
CA GLU A 4 -67.65 10.85 10.93
C GLU A 4 -67.06 9.65 10.17
N THR A 5 -67.49 9.43 8.92
CA THR A 5 -66.97 8.35 8.08
C THR A 5 -65.55 8.66 7.60
N ILE A 6 -65.24 9.93 7.32
CA ILE A 6 -63.91 10.39 6.90
C ILE A 6 -62.93 10.32 8.08
N LYS A 7 -63.35 10.68 9.30
CA LYS A 7 -62.53 10.53 10.52
C LYS A 7 -62.20 9.08 10.82
N LYS A 8 -63.16 8.15 10.66
CA LYS A 8 -62.90 6.71 10.83
C LYS A 8 -61.93 6.16 9.78
N PHE A 9 -61.98 6.67 8.55
CA PHE A 9 -61.06 6.27 7.49
C PHE A 9 -59.64 6.83 7.71
N LEU A 10 -59.52 8.10 8.14
CA LEU A 10 -58.24 8.71 8.52
C LEU A 10 -57.61 8.04 9.76
N LEU A 11 -58.42 7.62 10.74
CA LEU A 11 -57.96 6.88 11.92
C LEU A 11 -57.45 5.48 11.56
N LEU A 12 -58.13 4.78 10.64
CA LEU A 12 -57.70 3.46 10.14
C LEU A 12 -56.42 3.54 9.30
N LEU A 13 -56.24 4.62 8.52
CA LEU A 13 -55.03 4.86 7.74
C LEU A 13 -53.81 5.19 8.63
N PHE A 14 -54.02 5.82 9.78
CA PHE A 14 -52.94 6.13 10.73
C PHE A 14 -52.45 4.90 11.50
N ILE A 15 -53.34 3.94 11.78
CA ILE A 15 -52.99 2.69 12.49
C ILE A 15 -52.17 1.74 11.61
N SER A 16 -52.35 1.75 10.28
CA SER A 16 -51.56 0.88 9.38
C SER A 16 -50.09 1.30 9.24
N ILE A 17 -49.77 2.57 9.51
CA ILE A 17 -48.40 3.10 9.44
C ILE A 17 -47.53 2.63 10.63
N VAL A 18 -48.15 2.23 11.74
CA VAL A 18 -47.42 1.85 12.97
C VAL A 18 -46.85 0.42 12.92
N VAL A 19 -47.27 -0.42 11.96
CA VAL A 19 -46.90 -1.84 11.92
C VAL A 19 -45.68 -2.16 11.04
N VAL A 20 -45.02 -1.15 10.46
CA VAL A 20 -43.77 -1.34 9.68
C VAL A 20 -42.51 -0.98 10.50
N SER A 21 -42.57 -1.12 11.83
CA SER A 21 -41.35 -1.16 12.65
C SER A 21 -40.93 -2.62 12.82
N CYS A 22 -40.30 -3.14 11.77
CA CYS A 22 -39.61 -4.41 11.80
C CYS A 22 -38.35 -4.23 12.68
N SER A 23 -38.48 -4.41 14.00
CA SER A 23 -37.34 -4.52 14.90
C SER A 23 -36.74 -5.92 14.75
N GLY A 24 -36.10 -6.14 13.59
CA GLY A 24 -35.17 -7.24 13.41
C GLY A 24 -33.97 -6.98 14.30
N LYS A 25 -34.03 -7.48 15.55
CA LYS A 25 -32.83 -7.67 16.36
C LYS A 25 -31.93 -8.62 15.56
N LYS A 26 -30.96 -8.06 14.83
CA LYS A 26 -29.79 -8.82 14.38
C LYS A 26 -29.19 -9.40 15.65
N GLU A 27 -29.28 -10.72 15.78
CA GLU A 27 -28.49 -11.49 16.72
C GLU A 27 -27.06 -10.95 16.63
N ILE A 28 -26.50 -10.53 17.77
CA ILE A 28 -25.11 -10.10 17.84
C ILE A 28 -24.30 -11.37 17.54
N GLN A 29 -23.96 -11.59 16.27
CA GLN A 29 -22.92 -12.53 15.91
C GLN A 29 -21.71 -12.07 16.68
N HIS A 30 -21.34 -12.85 17.70
CA HIS A 30 -20.06 -12.70 18.35
C HIS A 30 -19.06 -13.14 17.27
N ASP A 31 -18.65 -12.20 16.41
CA ASP A 31 -17.60 -12.43 15.42
C ASP A 31 -16.38 -12.90 16.19
N VAL A 32 -16.20 -14.22 16.24
CA VAL A 32 -15.04 -14.83 16.87
C VAL A 32 -13.85 -14.30 16.07
N TYR A 33 -13.04 -13.47 16.74
CA TYR A 33 -11.87 -12.89 16.11
C TYR A 33 -10.93 -14.01 15.64
N ASP A 34 -10.88 -14.20 14.32
CA ASP A 34 -9.95 -15.11 13.66
C ASP A 34 -8.98 -14.29 12.78
N PRO A 35 -7.71 -14.13 13.20
CA PRO A 35 -6.70 -13.42 12.42
C PRO A 35 -6.60 -13.90 10.97
N LYS A 36 -6.78 -15.22 10.73
CA LYS A 36 -6.67 -15.77 9.37
C LYS A 36 -7.84 -15.36 8.50
N ALA A 37 -9.07 -15.43 9.01
CA ALA A 37 -10.25 -14.95 8.30
C ALA A 37 -10.15 -13.46 7.97
N TYR A 38 -9.65 -12.65 8.91
CA TYR A 38 -9.44 -11.21 8.68
C TYR A 38 -8.37 -10.93 7.63
N LEU A 39 -7.25 -11.65 7.65
CA LEU A 39 -6.20 -11.54 6.63
C LEU A 39 -6.73 -11.92 5.25
N LEU A 40 -7.47 -13.03 5.14
CA LEU A 40 -8.06 -13.48 3.89
C LEU A 40 -9.09 -12.47 3.36
N LYS A 41 -9.96 -11.94 4.23
CA LYS A 41 -10.94 -10.93 3.84
C LYS A 41 -10.26 -9.63 3.41
N ALA A 42 -9.21 -9.21 4.10
CA ALA A 42 -8.43 -8.05 3.70
C ALA A 42 -7.76 -8.24 2.33
N GLU A 43 -7.25 -9.44 2.02
CA GLU A 43 -6.74 -9.75 0.67
C GLU A 43 -7.83 -9.61 -0.40
N GLN A 44 -9.03 -10.16 -0.16
CA GLN A 44 -10.16 -10.00 -1.09
C GLN A 44 -10.50 -8.52 -1.31
N LEU A 45 -10.60 -7.74 -0.25
CA LEU A 45 -10.87 -6.30 -0.35
C LEU A 45 -9.77 -5.55 -1.11
N ILE A 46 -8.51 -5.97 -1.01
CA ILE A 46 -7.41 -5.39 -1.82
C ILE A 46 -7.59 -5.73 -3.31
N GLU A 47 -8.03 -6.94 -3.64
CA GLU A 47 -8.30 -7.33 -5.02
C GLU A 47 -9.56 -6.61 -5.58
N ASP A 48 -10.53 -6.33 -4.72
CA ASP A 48 -11.74 -5.56 -5.05
C ASP A 48 -11.49 -4.03 -5.05
N GLU A 49 -10.24 -3.59 -4.88
CA GLU A 49 -9.81 -2.19 -4.77
C GLU A 49 -10.43 -1.41 -3.57
N GLU A 50 -11.03 -2.11 -2.62
CA GLU A 50 -11.54 -1.57 -1.34
C GLU A 50 -10.41 -1.41 -0.31
N TYR A 51 -9.40 -0.61 -0.66
CA TYR A 51 -8.13 -0.54 0.09
C TYR A 51 -8.29 -0.06 1.54
N GLU A 52 -9.16 0.92 1.80
CA GLU A 52 -9.34 1.46 3.15
C GLU A 52 -9.97 0.43 4.11
N GLU A 53 -10.99 -0.29 3.66
CA GLU A 53 -11.61 -1.35 4.47
C GLU A 53 -10.65 -2.50 4.70
N ALA A 54 -9.86 -2.86 3.69
CA ALA A 54 -8.78 -3.84 3.85
C ALA A 54 -7.80 -3.41 4.95
N ARG A 55 -7.32 -2.16 4.92
CA ARG A 55 -6.36 -1.64 5.90
C ARG A 55 -6.94 -1.62 7.32
N LYS A 56 -8.23 -1.34 7.50
CA LYS A 56 -8.89 -1.44 8.82
C LYS A 56 -8.80 -2.86 9.38
N LEU A 57 -9.14 -3.87 8.58
CA LEU A 57 -9.04 -5.28 9.02
C LEU A 57 -7.58 -5.66 9.34
N LEU A 58 -6.62 -5.23 8.54
CA LEU A 58 -5.19 -5.50 8.80
C LEU A 58 -4.70 -4.82 10.08
N LEU A 59 -5.18 -3.61 10.38
CA LEU A 59 -4.88 -2.92 11.64
C LEU A 59 -5.47 -3.66 12.84
N GLU A 60 -6.69 -4.19 12.73
CA GLU A 60 -7.28 -5.04 13.78
C GLU A 60 -6.43 -6.30 14.01
N VAL A 61 -5.96 -6.95 12.93
CA VAL A 61 -5.05 -8.10 13.05
C VAL A 61 -3.76 -7.71 13.79
N LYS A 62 -3.14 -6.60 13.38
CA LYS A 62 -1.87 -6.14 13.97
C LYS A 62 -2.02 -5.74 15.44
N ASN A 63 -3.11 -5.08 15.82
CA ASN A 63 -3.30 -4.54 17.17
C ASN A 63 -3.69 -5.62 18.19
N ARG A 64 -4.34 -6.69 17.75
CA ARG A 64 -4.79 -7.79 18.62
C ARG A 64 -3.80 -8.95 18.70
N ASP A 65 -2.82 -9.02 17.79
CA ASP A 65 -1.83 -10.09 17.78
C ASP A 65 -0.59 -9.78 18.65
N TYR A 66 -0.74 -10.02 19.96
CA TYR A 66 0.36 -9.92 20.92
C TYR A 66 1.46 -10.98 20.70
N SER A 67 1.14 -12.09 20.01
CA SER A 67 2.07 -13.18 19.75
C SER A 67 3.03 -12.92 18.58
N GLN A 68 2.80 -11.86 17.80
CA GLN A 68 3.55 -11.52 16.59
C GLN A 68 3.54 -12.61 15.51
N LYS A 69 2.56 -13.51 15.53
CA LYS A 69 2.39 -14.56 14.52
C LYS A 69 1.80 -14.04 13.21
N TYR A 70 0.92 -13.06 13.29
CA TYR A 70 0.14 -12.47 12.19
C TYR A 70 0.42 -10.98 12.01
N ALA A 71 0.85 -10.26 13.05
CA ALA A 71 1.20 -8.85 12.98
C ALA A 71 2.25 -8.52 11.90
N PRO A 72 3.32 -9.32 11.68
CA PRO A 72 4.23 -9.09 10.56
C PRO A 72 3.54 -9.21 9.19
N ILE A 73 2.69 -10.22 9.02
CA ILE A 73 1.94 -10.45 7.78
C ILE A 73 1.00 -9.25 7.52
N ALA A 74 0.26 -8.82 8.53
CA ALA A 74 -0.64 -7.68 8.42
C ALA A 74 0.11 -6.38 8.11
N GLN A 75 1.25 -6.13 8.77
CA GLN A 75 2.09 -4.96 8.53
C GLN A 75 2.65 -4.93 7.09
N LEU A 76 3.03 -6.08 6.53
CA LEU A 76 3.46 -6.19 5.15
C LEU A 76 2.30 -5.90 4.18
N LYS A 77 1.12 -6.49 4.43
CA LYS A 77 -0.08 -6.29 3.62
C LYS A 77 -0.59 -4.86 3.62
N ILE A 78 -0.43 -4.12 4.72
CA ILE A 78 -0.74 -2.69 4.76
C ILE A 78 0.15 -1.95 3.74
N ALA A 79 1.45 -2.24 3.70
CA ALA A 79 2.36 -1.63 2.74
C ALA A 79 2.03 -2.01 1.28
N GLU A 80 1.62 -3.27 1.05
CA GLU A 80 1.15 -3.74 -0.27
C GLU A 80 -0.13 -3.05 -0.71
N SER A 81 -1.12 -2.94 0.18
CA SER A 81 -2.38 -2.23 -0.06
C SER A 81 -2.12 -0.78 -0.47
N LEU A 82 -1.28 -0.05 0.29
CA LEU A 82 -0.89 1.33 -0.04
C LEU A 82 -0.21 1.43 -1.41
N ALA A 83 0.65 0.46 -1.75
CA ALA A 83 1.33 0.45 -3.04
C ALA A 83 0.36 0.21 -4.21
N ARG A 84 -0.65 -0.65 -4.03
CA ARG A 84 -1.71 -0.89 -5.03
C ARG A 84 -2.66 0.31 -5.17
N ASP A 85 -2.90 1.01 -4.08
CA ASP A 85 -3.65 2.28 -4.00
C ASP A 85 -2.84 3.49 -4.54
N ASN A 86 -1.68 3.27 -5.18
CA ASN A 86 -0.76 4.30 -5.68
C ASN A 86 -0.25 5.30 -4.61
N GLN A 87 -0.44 5.01 -3.31
CA GLN A 87 0.06 5.79 -2.18
C GLN A 87 1.50 5.40 -1.88
N PHE A 88 2.39 5.70 -2.83
CA PHE A 88 3.77 5.20 -2.85
C PHE A 88 4.63 5.67 -1.67
N GLU A 89 4.46 6.91 -1.22
CA GLU A 89 5.23 7.44 -0.09
C GLU A 89 4.85 6.74 1.21
N GLU A 90 3.55 6.57 1.44
CA GLU A 90 2.98 5.83 2.57
C GLU A 90 3.40 4.36 2.52
N ALA A 91 3.32 3.73 1.34
CA ALA A 91 3.78 2.36 1.16
C ALA A 91 5.26 2.20 1.54
N ILE A 92 6.14 3.12 1.11
CA ILE A 92 7.56 3.10 1.49
C ILE A 92 7.72 3.26 3.01
N LYS A 93 6.95 4.13 3.66
CA LYS A 93 6.99 4.30 5.13
C LYS A 93 6.63 2.98 5.82
N GLU A 94 5.59 2.28 5.37
CA GLU A 94 5.13 1.03 5.96
C GLU A 94 6.03 -0.17 5.65
N TYR A 95 6.63 -0.26 4.45
CA TYR A 95 7.69 -1.25 4.18
C TYR A 95 8.91 -1.00 5.06
N ARG A 96 9.34 0.26 5.24
CA ARG A 96 10.44 0.59 6.16
C ARG A 96 10.06 0.28 7.62
N ARG A 97 8.79 0.44 7.99
CA ARG A 97 8.28 0.03 9.30
C ARG A 97 8.38 -1.47 9.49
N PHE A 98 7.97 -2.26 8.50
CA PHE A 98 8.15 -3.71 8.48
C PHE A 98 9.62 -4.11 8.68
N LEU A 99 10.55 -3.51 7.91
CA LEU A 99 11.99 -3.80 8.04
C LEU A 99 12.58 -3.44 9.41
N ARG A 100 12.08 -2.38 10.06
CA ARG A 100 12.53 -2.00 11.41
C ARG A 100 11.99 -2.94 12.48
N LEU A 101 10.73 -3.36 12.37
CA LEU A 101 10.08 -4.20 13.37
C LEU A 101 10.44 -5.68 13.21
N TYR A 102 10.67 -6.13 11.98
CA TYR A 102 10.84 -7.54 11.64
C TYR A 102 12.03 -7.77 10.70
N PRO A 103 13.26 -7.36 11.08
CA PRO A 103 14.42 -7.39 10.20
C PRO A 103 14.81 -8.81 9.71
N ASP A 104 14.57 -9.83 10.55
CA ASP A 104 14.91 -11.23 10.29
C ASP A 104 13.75 -12.05 9.69
N HIS A 105 12.61 -11.41 9.42
CA HIS A 105 11.47 -12.11 8.83
C HIS A 105 11.80 -12.55 7.40
N ALA A 106 11.30 -13.71 6.97
CA ALA A 106 11.55 -14.27 5.64
C ALA A 106 11.15 -13.33 4.48
N GLN A 107 10.22 -12.40 4.74
CA GLN A 107 9.74 -11.39 3.79
C GLN A 107 10.50 -10.05 3.85
N ALA A 108 11.50 -9.90 4.72
CA ALA A 108 12.31 -8.68 4.78
C ALA A 108 13.03 -8.37 3.45
N PRO A 109 13.63 -9.35 2.73
CA PRO A 109 14.15 -9.09 1.38
C PRO A 109 13.08 -8.61 0.40
N TYR A 110 11.86 -9.11 0.52
CA TYR A 110 10.74 -8.68 -0.33
C TYR A 110 10.32 -7.23 -0.03
N ALA A 111 10.18 -6.86 1.25
CA ALA A 111 9.87 -5.48 1.63
C ALA A 111 10.94 -4.48 1.13
N GLN A 112 12.23 -4.81 1.28
CA GLN A 112 13.33 -3.98 0.77
C GLN A 112 13.32 -3.90 -0.77
N TYR A 113 13.00 -5.01 -1.44
CA TYR A 113 12.82 -5.03 -2.89
C TYR A 113 11.65 -4.16 -3.37
N GLN A 114 10.52 -4.15 -2.66
CA GLN A 114 9.36 -3.31 -2.98
C GLN A 114 9.69 -1.82 -2.85
N ILE A 115 10.42 -1.40 -1.82
CA ILE A 115 10.89 -0.01 -1.69
C ILE A 115 11.72 0.39 -2.93
N ALA A 116 12.67 -0.46 -3.33
CA ALA A 116 13.50 -0.18 -4.50
C ALA A 116 12.68 -0.14 -5.80
N LEU A 117 11.69 -1.04 -5.94
CA LEU A 117 10.78 -1.08 -7.08
C LEU A 117 9.90 0.18 -7.18
N ILE A 118 9.38 0.68 -6.07
CA ILE A 118 8.57 1.90 -6.06
C ILE A 118 9.40 3.07 -6.61
N TYR A 119 10.62 3.28 -6.09
CA TYR A 119 11.50 4.31 -6.64
C TYR A 119 11.88 4.07 -8.09
N TYR A 120 12.09 2.81 -8.48
CA TYR A 120 12.48 2.46 -9.84
C TYR A 120 11.35 2.75 -10.86
N ARG A 121 10.09 2.51 -10.48
CA ARG A 121 8.93 2.77 -11.34
C ARG A 121 8.66 4.27 -11.54
N GLN A 122 9.08 5.11 -10.60
CA GLN A 122 8.96 6.58 -10.67
C GLN A 122 10.05 7.25 -11.53
N ILE A 123 10.91 6.48 -12.22
CA ILE A 123 11.95 7.03 -13.09
C ILE A 123 11.30 7.52 -14.40
N GLU A 124 11.10 8.83 -14.52
CA GLU A 124 10.57 9.49 -15.72
C GLU A 124 11.68 10.12 -16.58
N GLY A 125 12.01 9.51 -17.73
CA GLY A 125 12.92 10.08 -18.73
C GLY A 125 14.34 10.41 -18.22
N PRO A 126 15.24 10.93 -19.08
CA PRO A 126 16.60 11.30 -18.67
C PRO A 126 16.64 12.55 -17.77
N ASP A 127 15.82 13.56 -18.09
CA ASP A 127 15.91 14.90 -17.47
C ASP A 127 15.37 14.95 -16.04
N LYS A 128 14.34 14.17 -15.75
CA LYS A 128 13.69 14.07 -14.43
C LYS A 128 14.01 12.74 -13.71
N GLY A 129 14.47 11.72 -14.45
CA GLY A 129 14.67 10.37 -13.92
C GLY A 129 15.93 10.17 -13.09
N ALA A 130 16.93 11.06 -13.16
CA ALA A 130 18.20 10.87 -12.44
C ALA A 130 18.02 10.82 -10.92
N GLY A 131 17.12 11.64 -10.36
CA GLY A 131 16.80 11.62 -8.92
C GLY A 131 16.12 10.30 -8.49
N GLY A 132 15.15 9.82 -9.26
CA GLY A 132 14.51 8.52 -9.05
C GLY A 132 15.51 7.37 -9.18
N ALA A 133 16.37 7.41 -10.20
CA ALA A 133 17.39 6.40 -10.45
C ALA A 133 18.41 6.30 -9.31
N ARG A 134 18.84 7.43 -8.73
CA ARG A 134 19.74 7.44 -7.55
C ARG A 134 19.06 6.80 -6.33
N ARG A 135 17.79 7.10 -6.08
CA ARG A 135 17.02 6.49 -4.96
C ARG A 135 16.84 5.00 -5.16
N ALA A 136 16.41 4.57 -6.34
CA ALA A 136 16.26 3.16 -6.69
C ALA A 136 17.59 2.40 -6.59
N LEU A 137 18.68 2.96 -7.14
CA LEU A 137 20.02 2.38 -7.07
C LEU A 137 20.46 2.14 -5.63
N LYS A 138 20.28 3.13 -4.76
CA LYS A 138 20.62 3.01 -3.33
C LYS A 138 19.87 1.87 -2.65
N GLU A 139 18.57 1.75 -2.89
CA GLU A 139 17.73 0.72 -2.26
C GLU A 139 17.97 -0.68 -2.84
N PHE A 140 18.29 -0.79 -4.13
CA PHE A 140 18.73 -2.06 -4.73
C PHE A 140 20.09 -2.51 -4.21
N GLN A 141 21.06 -1.61 -4.07
CA GLN A 141 22.35 -1.93 -3.47
C GLN A 141 22.19 -2.35 -2.00
N ARG A 142 21.27 -1.70 -1.27
CA ARG A 142 20.89 -2.11 0.08
C ARG A 142 20.33 -3.53 0.12
N LEU A 143 19.42 -3.88 -0.79
CA LEU A 143 18.89 -5.25 -0.89
C LEU A 143 20.01 -6.30 -1.08
N LEU A 144 20.94 -6.06 -2.01
CA LEU A 144 22.02 -7.02 -2.28
C LEU A 144 23.01 -7.15 -1.11
N ARG A 145 23.26 -6.04 -0.39
CA ARG A 145 24.16 -6.02 0.76
C ARG A 145 23.53 -6.66 1.99
N ASP A 146 22.32 -6.26 2.35
CA ASP A 146 21.66 -6.66 3.58
C ASP A 146 21.05 -8.08 3.44
N TYR A 147 20.67 -8.50 2.22
CA TYR A 147 20.04 -9.80 1.94
C TYR A 147 20.73 -10.53 0.75
N PRO A 148 21.97 -11.02 0.89
CA PRO A 148 22.76 -11.55 -0.23
C PRO A 148 22.18 -12.81 -0.91
N ARG A 149 21.28 -13.54 -0.23
CA ARG A 149 20.58 -14.74 -0.72
C ARG A 149 19.14 -14.44 -1.20
N ASN A 150 18.78 -13.18 -1.43
CA ASN A 150 17.45 -12.82 -1.90
C ASN A 150 17.14 -13.42 -3.29
N PRO A 151 15.87 -13.78 -3.58
CA PRO A 151 15.49 -14.40 -4.86
C PRO A 151 15.47 -13.41 -6.04
N TYR A 152 15.67 -12.11 -5.81
CA TYR A 152 15.54 -11.06 -6.82
C TYR A 152 16.87 -10.66 -7.47
N ARG A 153 17.97 -11.32 -7.10
CA ARG A 153 19.35 -10.88 -7.41
C ARG A 153 19.57 -10.53 -8.87
N GLU A 154 19.25 -11.44 -9.79
CA GLU A 154 19.48 -11.25 -11.23
C GLU A 154 18.70 -10.04 -11.78
N ALA A 155 17.42 -9.94 -11.43
CA ALA A 155 16.58 -8.82 -11.82
C ALA A 155 17.07 -7.49 -11.23
N VAL A 156 17.58 -7.52 -9.99
CA VAL A 156 18.11 -6.35 -9.28
C VAL A 156 19.42 -5.86 -9.92
N GLU A 157 20.33 -6.77 -10.27
CA GLU A 157 21.60 -6.42 -10.94
C GLU A 157 21.35 -5.74 -12.31
N LEU A 158 20.39 -6.25 -13.09
CA LEU A 158 19.99 -5.61 -14.35
C LEU A 158 19.42 -4.20 -14.12
N ARG A 159 18.57 -4.02 -13.10
CA ARG A 159 17.99 -2.70 -12.77
C ARG A 159 19.03 -1.73 -12.24
N ILE A 160 20.00 -2.19 -11.45
CA ILE A 160 21.16 -1.39 -11.03
C ILE A 160 21.91 -0.86 -12.25
N LYS A 161 22.19 -1.72 -13.24
CA LYS A 161 22.85 -1.30 -14.49
C LYS A 161 22.03 -0.22 -15.21
N LYS A 162 20.71 -0.40 -15.32
CA LYS A 162 19.81 0.60 -15.93
C LYS A 162 19.84 1.94 -15.18
N CYS A 163 19.77 1.92 -13.85
CA CYS A 163 19.86 3.14 -13.03
C CYS A 163 21.20 3.86 -13.25
N LYS A 164 22.32 3.14 -13.25
CA LYS A 164 23.66 3.72 -13.49
C LYS A 164 23.76 4.36 -14.88
N ASN A 165 23.27 3.68 -15.91
CA ASN A 165 23.28 4.21 -17.27
C ASN A 165 22.47 5.51 -17.39
N LEU A 166 21.31 5.58 -16.74
CA LEU A 166 20.48 6.79 -16.75
C LEU A 166 21.16 7.96 -16.03
N ILE A 167 21.76 7.69 -14.87
CA ILE A 167 22.52 8.70 -14.11
C ILE A 167 23.68 9.23 -14.97
N ALA A 168 24.45 8.34 -15.61
CA ALA A 168 25.55 8.73 -16.49
C ALA A 168 25.08 9.53 -17.71
N ALA A 169 23.95 9.15 -18.32
CA ALA A 169 23.37 9.89 -19.45
C ALA A 169 22.96 11.31 -19.05
N TYR A 170 22.37 11.48 -17.88
CA TYR A 170 22.02 12.79 -17.32
C TYR A 170 23.28 13.64 -17.05
N GLU A 171 24.31 13.06 -16.43
CA GLU A 171 25.57 13.76 -16.15
C GLU A 171 26.28 14.19 -17.44
N LEU A 172 26.27 13.35 -18.48
CA LEU A 172 26.78 13.70 -19.80
C LEU A 172 25.98 14.83 -20.46
N MET A 173 24.65 14.82 -20.32
CA MET A 173 23.80 15.90 -20.85
C MET A 173 24.14 17.23 -20.18
N VAL A 174 24.26 17.25 -18.85
CA VAL A 174 24.64 18.44 -18.08
C VAL A 174 26.03 18.92 -18.50
N ALA A 175 27.01 18.02 -18.59
CA ALA A 175 28.37 18.37 -19.04
C ALA A 175 28.39 18.99 -20.44
N LYS A 176 27.66 18.41 -21.40
CA LYS A 176 27.54 18.95 -22.77
C LYS A 176 26.91 20.35 -22.81
N TYR A 177 25.90 20.58 -21.97
CA TYR A 177 25.25 21.89 -21.87
C TYR A 177 26.24 22.97 -21.40
N TYR A 178 27.04 22.69 -20.37
CA TYR A 178 28.04 23.65 -19.87
C TYR A 178 29.25 23.81 -20.80
N TYR A 179 29.72 22.73 -21.42
CA TYR A 179 30.80 22.78 -22.41
C TYR A 179 30.43 23.66 -23.62
N GLY A 180 29.22 23.49 -24.16
CA GLY A 180 28.72 24.28 -25.29
C GLY A 180 28.55 25.78 -25.01
N LYS A 181 28.48 26.19 -23.74
CA LYS A 181 28.39 27.61 -23.34
C LYS A 181 29.76 28.27 -23.06
N GLY A 182 30.87 27.56 -23.25
CA GLY A 182 32.22 28.11 -23.04
C GLY A 182 32.59 28.34 -21.57
N SER A 183 31.82 27.81 -20.61
CA SER A 183 32.15 27.87 -19.18
C SER A 183 33.08 26.71 -18.80
N TYR A 184 34.37 26.87 -19.09
CA TYR A 184 35.40 25.86 -18.79
C TYR A 184 35.74 25.68 -17.30
N HIS A 185 35.14 26.47 -16.40
CA HIS A 185 35.42 26.42 -14.96
C HIS A 185 34.43 25.55 -14.15
N ALA A 186 33.41 24.96 -14.79
CA ALA A 186 32.37 24.17 -14.14
C ALA A 186 32.24 22.73 -14.69
N ALA A 187 33.18 22.29 -15.53
CA ALA A 187 33.22 20.97 -16.16
C ALA A 187 34.03 19.96 -15.34
#